data_AF-A0A8T1L333-F1
#
_entry.id   AF-A0A8T1L333-F1
#
_cell.length_a   1.000
_cell.length_b   1.000
_cell.length_c   1.000
_cell.angle_alpha   90.00
_cell.angle_beta   90.00
_cell.angle_gamma   90.00
#
_symmetry.space_group_name_H-M   'P 1'
#
loop_
_entity.id
_entity.type
_entity.pdbx_description
1 polymer ?
#
loop_
_entity_poly.entity_id
_entity_poly.type
_entity_poly.pdbx_seq_one_letter_code
_entity_poly.pdbx_strand_id
1 'polypeptide(L)'
;MDGIPSMRGPSESATHIVRVDCPHLSDPEWEALQRLATVIGEVAVVTMLRTLSPTEQHGVALGFIVKEQRDAATATTTTASSGTTPRV
;
A
#
# COMPACT_ATOMS: atom_id res chain seq x y z
N MET A 1 -23.15 32.86 21.66
CA MET A 1 -22.12 32.23 22.50
C MET A 1 -22.91 31.22 23.33
N ASP A 2 -22.81 29.92 23.14
CA ASP A 2 -21.63 29.11 22.78
C ASP A 2 -22.06 27.87 21.98
N GLY A 3 -21.35 27.63 20.88
CA GLY A 3 -21.52 26.40 20.09
C GLY A 3 -20.97 25.23 20.90
N ILE A 4 -21.82 24.24 21.16
CA ILE A 4 -21.38 22.94 21.65
C ILE A 4 -20.41 22.35 20.60
N PRO A 5 -19.12 22.17 20.92
CA PRO A 5 -18.24 21.41 20.05
C PRO A 5 -18.80 19.99 20.05
N SER A 6 -19.32 19.55 18.90
CA SER A 6 -19.51 18.12 18.62
C SER A 6 -18.24 17.42 19.05
N MET A 7 -18.33 16.67 20.14
CA MET A 7 -17.36 15.67 20.50
C MET A 7 -17.44 14.63 19.38
N ARG A 8 -16.78 14.91 18.25
CA ARG A 8 -16.26 13.89 17.34
C ARG A 8 -15.48 12.99 18.29
N GLY A 9 -16.05 11.83 18.60
CA GLY A 9 -15.42 10.85 19.46
C GLY A 9 -13.98 10.61 19.01
N PRO A 10 -13.11 10.07 19.89
CA PRO A 10 -11.76 9.71 19.50
C PRO A 10 -11.86 8.91 18.21
N SER A 11 -11.35 9.56 17.17
CA SER A 11 -11.34 9.16 15.79
C SER A 11 -11.26 7.65 15.61
N GLU A 12 -12.19 7.06 14.85
CA GLU A 12 -11.97 5.79 14.11
C GLU A 12 -10.76 5.89 13.15
N SER A 13 -10.01 7.00 13.15
CA SER A 13 -8.76 7.24 12.43
C SER A 13 -7.51 6.72 13.15
N ALA A 14 -7.64 5.91 14.20
CA ALA A 14 -6.50 5.45 15.02
C ALA A 14 -5.57 4.44 14.32
N THR A 15 -5.81 4.10 13.05
CA THR A 15 -4.97 3.17 12.30
C THR A 15 -4.61 3.67 10.90
N HIS A 16 -5.08 4.84 10.48
CA HIS A 16 -4.84 5.26 9.10
C HIS A 16 -3.36 5.61 8.91
N ILE A 17 -2.69 4.88 8.00
CA ILE A 17 -1.31 5.19 7.61
C ILE A 17 -1.38 6.50 6.81
N VAL A 18 -0.87 7.59 7.38
CA VAL A 18 -0.87 8.90 6.73
C VAL A 18 0.50 9.20 6.14
N ARG A 19 0.54 9.80 4.94
CA ARG A 19 1.80 10.08 4.24
C ARG A 19 2.78 10.93 5.07
N VAL A 20 2.24 11.76 5.97
CA VAL A 20 3.03 12.57 6.90
C VAL A 20 3.80 11.75 7.95
N ASP A 21 3.41 10.50 8.19
CA ASP A 21 4.10 9.57 9.10
C ASP A 21 5.35 8.96 8.44
N CYS A 22 5.40 8.95 7.11
CA CYS A 22 6.52 8.40 6.33
C CYS A 22 6.97 9.37 5.21
N PRO A 23 7.52 10.55 5.56
CA PRO A 23 7.95 11.55 4.57
C PRO A 23 9.16 11.11 3.71
N HIS A 24 9.86 10.05 4.13
CA HIS A 24 11.02 9.48 3.44
C HIS A 24 10.66 8.50 2.33
N LEU A 25 9.39 8.10 2.21
CA LEU A 25 8.94 7.19 1.15
C LEU A 25 8.54 7.97 -0.10
N SER A 26 8.95 7.47 -1.26
CA SER A 26 8.51 8.00 -2.55
C SER A 26 7.04 7.66 -2.81
N ASP A 27 6.36 8.39 -3.68
CA ASP A 27 4.98 8.09 -4.11
C ASP A 27 4.74 6.62 -4.50
N PRO A 28 5.56 5.95 -5.34
CA PRO A 28 5.34 4.54 -5.69
C PRO A 28 5.48 3.58 -4.49
N GLU A 29 6.35 3.89 -3.54
CA GLU A 29 6.54 3.07 -2.34
C GLU A 29 5.37 3.23 -1.38
N TRP A 30 4.85 4.45 -1.25
CA TRP A 30 3.67 4.74 -0.46
C TRP A 30 2.43 4.03 -1.01
N GLU A 31 2.24 4.05 -2.33
CA GLU A 31 1.18 3.29 -3.01
C GLU A 31 1.33 1.78 -2.78
N ALA A 32 2.57 1.28 -2.80
CA ALA A 32 2.86 -0.12 -2.51
C ALA A 32 2.51 -0.50 -1.06
N LEU A 33 2.78 0.37 -0.08
CA LEU A 33 2.39 0.13 1.30
C LEU A 33 0.87 0.15 1.50
N GLN A 34 0.16 1.04 0.81
CA GLN A 34 -1.31 1.04 0.84
C GLN A 34 -1.87 -0.27 0.26
N ARG A 35 -1.30 -0.78 -0.83
CA ARG A 35 -1.67 -2.09 -1.39
C ARG A 35 -1.26 -3.24 -0.48
N LEU A 36 -0.11 -3.16 0.17
CA LEU A 36 0.27 -4.13 1.19
C LEU A 36 -0.73 -4.10 2.36
N ALA A 37 -1.20 -2.93 2.77
CA ALA A 37 -2.21 -2.76 3.81
C ALA A 37 -3.57 -3.37 3.42
N THR A 38 -3.94 -3.41 2.13
CA THR A 38 -5.14 -4.14 1.70
C THR A 38 -4.94 -5.66 1.71
N VAL A 39 -3.71 -6.15 1.52
CA VAL A 39 -3.38 -7.59 1.51
C VAL A 39 -3.28 -8.17 2.93
N ILE A 40 -2.53 -7.51 3.83
CA ILE A 40 -2.26 -8.02 5.18
C ILE A 40 -2.97 -7.24 6.30
N GLY A 41 -3.65 -6.16 5.96
CA GLY A 41 -4.32 -5.28 6.91
C GLY A 41 -3.47 -4.06 7.30
N GLU A 42 -4.15 -2.93 7.49
CA GLU A 42 -3.52 -1.66 7.86
C GLU A 42 -2.80 -1.74 9.21
N VAL A 43 -3.40 -2.38 10.22
CA VAL A 43 -2.80 -2.57 11.55
C VAL A 43 -1.44 -3.30 11.45
N ALA A 44 -1.35 -4.29 10.57
CA ALA A 44 -0.12 -5.05 10.38
C ALA A 44 0.96 -4.18 9.74
N VAL A 45 0.62 -3.39 8.72
CA VAL A 45 1.56 -2.45 8.09
C VAL A 45 1.98 -1.34 9.06
N VAL A 46 1.08 -0.73 9.82
CA VAL A 46 1.41 0.26 10.86
C VAL A 46 2.39 -0.34 11.89
N THR A 47 2.14 -1.58 12.32
CA THR A 47 3.02 -2.27 13.26
C THR A 47 4.39 -2.50 12.66
N MET A 48 4.45 -2.95 11.40
CA MET A 48 5.71 -3.11 10.67
C MET A 48 6.48 -1.79 10.57
N LEU A 49 5.84 -0.70 10.13
CA LEU A 49 6.47 0.61 10.04
C LEU A 49 6.98 1.10 11.41
N ARG A 50 6.24 0.84 12.50
CA ARG A 50 6.69 1.19 13.85
C ARG A 50 7.92 0.40 14.32
N THR A 51 8.09 -0.83 13.84
CA THR A 51 9.22 -1.71 14.20
C THR A 51 10.43 -1.58 13.28
N LEU A 52 10.21 -1.22 12.02
CA LEU A 52 11.23 -1.19 10.97
C LEU A 52 11.87 0.19 10.87
N SER A 53 13.17 0.22 10.60
CA SER A 53 13.91 1.44 10.31
C SER A 53 13.47 2.04 8.96
N PRO A 54 13.64 3.35 8.71
CA PRO A 54 13.26 3.97 7.43
C PRO A 54 13.80 3.24 6.18
N THR A 55 15.04 2.75 6.24
CA THR A 55 15.66 1.97 5.17
C THR A 55 15.02 0.59 4.97
N GLU A 56 14.58 -0.04 6.05
CA GLU A 56 13.90 -1.34 5.98
C GLU A 56 12.48 -1.18 5.42
N GLN A 57 11.79 -0.09 5.79
CA GLN A 57 10.48 0.25 5.21
C GLN A 57 10.57 0.43 3.69
N HIS A 58 11.60 1.14 3.21
CA HIS A 58 11.92 1.27 1.79
C HIS A 58 12.14 -0.11 1.13
N GLY A 59 12.92 -0.97 1.78
CA GLY A 59 13.15 -2.34 1.32
C GLY A 59 11.87 -3.18 1.21
N VAL A 60 10.96 -3.06 2.17
CA VAL A 60 9.65 -3.74 2.15
C VAL A 60 8.79 -3.22 1.00
N ALA A 61 8.72 -1.90 0.81
CA ALA A 61 7.95 -1.29 -0.27
C ALA A 61 8.49 -1.70 -1.65
N LEU A 62 9.81 -1.59 -1.87
CA LEU A 62 10.44 -2.02 -3.11
C LEU A 62 10.27 -3.52 -3.37
N GLY A 63 10.43 -4.35 -2.34
CA GLY A 63 10.22 -5.79 -2.44
C GLY A 63 8.80 -6.15 -2.85
N PHE A 64 7.81 -5.42 -2.32
CA PHE A 64 6.41 -5.58 -2.70
C PHE A 64 6.17 -5.15 -4.14
N ILE A 65 6.70 -4.00 -4.58
CA ILE A 65 6.57 -3.52 -5.97
C ILE A 65 7.17 -4.52 -6.96
N VAL A 66 8.39 -5.01 -6.70
CA VAL A 66 9.07 -5.98 -7.58
C VAL A 66 8.26 -7.28 -7.67
N LYS A 67 7.72 -7.74 -6.53
CA LYS A 67 6.84 -8.92 -6.50
C LYS A 67 5.55 -8.69 -7.29
N GLU A 68 4.87 -7.57 -7.09
CA GLU A 68 3.66 -7.19 -7.85
C GLU A 68 3.94 -7.12 -9.35
N GLN A 69 5.05 -6.51 -9.77
CA GLN A 69 5.41 -6.44 -11.18
C GLN A 69 5.69 -7.82 -11.79
N ARG A 70 6.32 -8.72 -11.02
CA ARG A 70 6.55 -10.09 -11.47
C ARG A 70 5.22 -10.85 -11.63
N ASP A 71 4.32 -10.71 -10.67
CA ASP A 71 2.98 -11.32 -10.72
C ASP A 71 2.19 -10.80 -11.93
N ALA A 72 2.18 -9.48 -12.13
CA ALA A 72 1.54 -8.84 -13.28
C ALA A 72 2.15 -9.29 -14.63
N ALA A 73 3.47 -9.43 -14.70
CA ALA A 73 4.16 -9.94 -15.90
C ALA A 73 3.80 -11.41 -16.18
N THR A 74 3.71 -12.25 -15.14
CA THR A 74 3.26 -13.65 -15.30
C THR A 74 1.79 -13.73 -15.73
N ALA A 75 0.91 -12.93 -15.14
CA ALA A 75 -0.49 -12.87 -15.52
C ALA A 75 -0.67 -12.44 -16.98
N THR A 76 0.09 -11.41 -17.41
CA THR A 76 0.07 -10.91 -18.80
C THR A 76 0.51 -11.98 -19.80
N THR A 77 1.54 -12.77 -19.45
CA THR A 77 2.08 -13.83 -20.34
C THR A 77 1.09 -15.00 -20.49
N THR A 78 0.34 -15.33 -19.44
CA THR A 78 -0.71 -16.36 -19.50
C THR A 78 -1.92 -15.89 -20.30
N THR A 79 -2.33 -14.61 -20.21
CA THR A 79 -3.42 -14.06 -21.03
C THR A 79 -3.04 -13.82 -22.48
N ALA A 80 -1.77 -13.56 -22.81
CA ALA A 80 -1.32 -13.39 -24.19
C ALA A 80 -1.33 -14.71 -25.00
N SER A 81 -1.32 -15.87 -24.33
CA SER A 81 -1.40 -17.19 -25.00
C SER A 81 -2.83 -17.72 -25.16
N SER A 82 -3.86 -16.99 -24.73
CA SER A 82 -5.27 -17.38 -24.92
C SER A 82 -6.08 -16.22 -25.47
N GLY A 83 -5.97 -15.98 -26.78
CA GLY A 83 -6.94 -15.17 -27.50
C GLY A 83 -6.38 -14.05 -28.35
N THR A 84 -5.57 -14.37 -29.36
CA THR A 84 -5.75 -13.69 -30.66
C THR A 84 -5.46 -14.68 -31.78
N THR A 85 -6.53 -15.27 -32.30
CA THR A 85 -6.53 -15.85 -33.64
C THR A 85 -6.19 -14.73 -34.62
N PRO A 86 -5.13 -14.86 -35.44
CA PRO A 86 -4.90 -13.89 -36.51
C PRO A 86 -6.01 -14.11 -37.53
N ARG A 87 -6.96 -13.17 -37.58
CA ARG A 87 -7.91 -13.15 -38.70
C ARG A 87 -7.15 -12.61 -39.90
N VAL A 88 -6.88 -13.53 -40.84
CA VAL A 88 -6.41 -13.32 -42.22
C VAL A 88 -7.20 -12.22 -42.93
#